data_AF-A0A933U1Q0-F1
#
_entry.id   AF-A0A933U1Q0-F1
#
_cell.length_a   1.000
_cell.length_b   1.000
_cell.length_c   1.000
_cell.angle_alpha   90.00
_cell.angle_beta   90.00
_cell.angle_gamma   90.00
#
_symmetry.space_group_name_H-M   'P 1'
#
loop_
_entity.id
_entity.type
_entity.pdbx_description
1 polymer ?
#
loop_
_entity_poly.entity_id
_entity_poly.type
_entity_poly.pdbx_seq_one_letter_code
_entity_poly.pdbx_strand_id
1 'polypeptide(L)'
;METSNYILLVAGLLIVFFAVYMPRKKLSAQYRRQEEELFKPDAVRQNLDIIFVQLQEFSRDSLAKMDTKIRVMTQLLQEVDQKTHRLETLIKRAEELKAEGNPAFTSAPQTKTDIQTAPQSGTYPAHQKVYSLYDKGFPPVEIAKELGIDRGEVELIINLRNRTH
;
A
#
# COMPACT_ATOMS: atom_id res chain seq x y z
N MET A 1 -42.22 -49.73 -57.13
CA MET A 1 -41.92 -48.49 -56.38
C MET A 1 -42.75 -48.38 -55.11
N GLU A 2 -43.97 -48.93 -55.05
CA GLU A 2 -44.82 -48.84 -53.85
C GLU A 2 -44.26 -49.60 -52.63
N THR A 3 -43.58 -50.74 -52.83
CA THR A 3 -43.02 -51.56 -51.74
C THR A 3 -41.86 -50.89 -50.98
N SER A 4 -41.05 -50.04 -51.64
CA SER A 4 -39.98 -49.29 -50.98
C SER A 4 -40.49 -48.24 -50.00
N ASN A 5 -41.66 -47.64 -50.28
CA ASN A 5 -42.24 -46.63 -49.41
C ASN A 5 -42.79 -47.23 -48.11
N TYR A 6 -43.36 -48.44 -48.18
CA TYR A 6 -43.81 -49.16 -46.97
C TYR A 6 -42.64 -49.56 -46.08
N ILE A 7 -41.49 -49.95 -46.65
CA ILE A 7 -40.29 -50.30 -45.87
C ILE A 7 -39.76 -49.08 -45.10
N LEU A 8 -39.74 -47.90 -45.71
CA LEU A 8 -39.32 -46.66 -45.02
C LEU A 8 -40.28 -46.27 -43.89
N LEU A 9 -41.59 -46.43 -44.08
CA LEU A 9 -42.57 -46.16 -43.02
C LEU A 9 -42.44 -47.13 -41.85
N VAL A 10 -42.28 -48.42 -42.12
CA VAL A 10 -42.12 -49.44 -41.06
C VAL A 10 -40.78 -49.26 -40.33
N ALA A 11 -39.70 -48.94 -41.03
CA ALA A 11 -38.41 -48.66 -40.42
C ALA A 11 -38.47 -47.40 -39.52
N GLY A 12 -39.14 -46.34 -39.97
CA GLY A 12 -39.36 -45.14 -39.17
C GLY A 12 -40.16 -45.42 -37.90
N LEU A 13 -41.24 -46.20 -38.03
CA LEU A 13 -42.09 -46.57 -36.89
C LEU A 13 -41.33 -47.44 -35.88
N LEU A 14 -40.46 -48.34 -36.35
CA LEU A 14 -39.57 -49.13 -35.50
C LEU A 14 -38.54 -48.27 -34.75
N ILE A 15 -37.94 -47.28 -35.40
CA ILE A 15 -36.96 -46.38 -34.74
C ILE A 15 -37.64 -45.56 -33.64
N VAL A 16 -38.84 -45.03 -33.90
CA VAL A 16 -39.61 -44.27 -32.92
C VAL A 16 -40.06 -45.18 -31.77
N PHE A 17 -40.55 -46.37 -32.08
CA PHE A 17 -40.94 -47.35 -31.07
C PHE A 17 -39.74 -47.74 -30.19
N PHE A 18 -38.58 -48.01 -30.79
CA PHE A 18 -37.36 -48.33 -30.07
C PHE A 18 -36.87 -47.15 -29.21
N ALA A 19 -36.93 -45.91 -29.71
CA ALA A 19 -36.55 -44.71 -28.96
C ALA A 19 -37.48 -44.42 -27.77
N VAL A 20 -38.77 -44.75 -27.87
CA VAL A 20 -39.76 -44.61 -26.79
C VAL A 20 -39.63 -45.75 -25.77
N TYR A 21 -39.38 -46.97 -26.25
CA TYR A 21 -39.25 -48.15 -25.40
C TYR A 21 -37.88 -48.27 -24.73
N MET A 22 -36.86 -47.55 -25.24
CA MET A 22 -35.55 -47.50 -24.61
C MET A 22 -35.65 -46.70 -23.30
N PRO A 23 -35.41 -47.35 -22.14
CA PRO A 23 -35.61 -46.70 -20.86
C PRO A 23 -34.59 -45.56 -20.70
N ARG A 24 -35.08 -44.31 -20.76
CA ARG A 24 -34.33 -43.05 -20.51
C ARG A 24 -33.64 -42.96 -19.14
N LYS A 25 -33.68 -44.02 -18.33
CA LYS A 25 -33.11 -44.09 -16.99
C LYS A 25 -31.58 -44.25 -16.96
N LYS A 26 -30.93 -44.63 -18.07
CA LYS A 26 -29.47 -44.85 -18.08
C LYS A 26 -28.63 -43.62 -18.46
N LEU A 27 -29.16 -42.67 -19.24
CA LEU A 27 -28.41 -41.45 -19.59
C LEU A 27 -28.44 -40.38 -18.48
N SER A 28 -29.55 -40.28 -17.74
CA SER A 28 -29.67 -39.29 -16.66
C SER A 28 -28.88 -39.65 -15.41
N ALA A 29 -28.55 -40.93 -15.19
CA ALA A 29 -27.73 -41.37 -14.07
C ALA A 29 -26.24 -40.99 -14.23
N GLN A 30 -25.75 -40.94 -15.48
CA GLN A 30 -24.38 -40.55 -15.77
C GLN A 30 -24.20 -39.03 -15.77
N TYR A 31 -25.18 -38.27 -16.27
CA TYR A 31 -25.19 -36.81 -16.17
C TYR A 31 -25.38 -36.30 -14.74
N ARG A 32 -26.23 -36.94 -13.91
CA ARG A 32 -26.38 -36.58 -12.49
C ARG A 32 -25.11 -36.82 -11.66
N ARG A 33 -24.32 -37.85 -11.96
CA ARG A 33 -23.06 -38.11 -11.26
C ARG A 33 -21.97 -37.08 -11.59
N GLN A 34 -22.01 -36.49 -12.78
CA GLN A 34 -21.02 -35.51 -13.21
C GLN A 34 -21.25 -34.11 -12.61
N GLU A 35 -22.52 -33.74 -12.34
CA GLU A 35 -22.83 -32.51 -11.59
C GLU A 35 -22.50 -32.60 -10.09
N GLU A 36 -22.65 -33.78 -9.48
CA GLU A 36 -22.26 -34.02 -8.08
C GLU A 36 -20.74 -33.97 -7.85
N GLU A 37 -19.94 -34.32 -8.86
CA GLU A 37 -18.47 -34.28 -8.75
C GLU A 37 -17.89 -32.86 -8.90
N LEU A 38 -18.63 -31.95 -9.53
CA LEU A 38 -18.19 -30.58 -9.83
C LEU A 38 -18.53 -29.58 -8.71
N PHE A 39 -19.48 -29.92 -7.84
CA PHE A 39 -19.86 -29.10 -6.69
C PHE A 39 -19.51 -29.83 -5.38
N LYS A 40 -18.22 -29.88 -5.05
CA LYS A 40 -17.75 -30.34 -3.72
C LYS A 40 -17.80 -29.17 -2.73
N PRO A 41 -18.86 -28.99 -1.93
CA PRO A 41 -18.94 -27.92 -0.93
C PRO A 41 -17.81 -27.99 0.11
N ASP A 42 -17.20 -29.16 0.30
CA ASP A 42 -16.12 -29.38 1.25
C ASP A 42 -14.82 -28.65 0.87
N ALA A 43 -14.51 -28.54 -0.43
CA ALA A 43 -13.33 -27.79 -0.88
C ALA A 43 -13.49 -26.28 -0.66
N VAL A 44 -14.71 -25.77 -0.84
CA VAL A 44 -15.04 -24.36 -0.56
C VAL A 44 -14.97 -24.09 0.94
N ARG A 45 -15.51 -24.99 1.78
CA ARG A 45 -15.43 -24.89 3.24
C ARG A 45 -13.98 -24.95 3.74
N GLN A 46 -13.17 -25.86 3.22
CA GLN A 46 -11.77 -25.98 3.58
C GLN A 46 -10.97 -24.72 3.22
N ASN A 47 -11.25 -24.12 2.06
CA ASN A 47 -10.63 -22.84 1.68
C ASN A 47 -11.08 -21.69 2.58
N LEU A 48 -12.35 -21.66 3.02
CA LEU A 48 -12.85 -20.66 3.95
C LEU A 48 -12.20 -20.77 5.34
N ASP A 49 -11.99 -21.99 5.83
CA ASP A 49 -11.31 -22.22 7.12
C ASP A 49 -9.85 -21.74 7.06
N ILE A 50 -9.15 -21.99 5.95
CA ILE A 50 -7.78 -21.51 5.72
C ILE A 50 -7.75 -19.97 5.66
N ILE A 51 -8.69 -19.35 4.95
CA ILE A 51 -8.79 -17.88 4.85
C ILE A 51 -9.09 -17.27 6.23
N PHE A 52 -9.94 -17.92 7.04
CA PHE A 52 -10.28 -17.44 8.38
C PHE A 52 -9.07 -17.48 9.32
N VAL A 53 -8.28 -18.56 9.26
CA VAL A 53 -7.02 -18.67 10.01
C VAL A 53 -6.02 -17.61 9.56
N GLN A 54 -5.85 -17.43 8.25
CA GLN A 54 -4.95 -16.40 7.70
C GLN A 54 -5.39 -14.98 8.07
N LEU A 55 -6.69 -14.70 8.10
CA LEU A 55 -7.22 -13.40 8.51
C LEU A 55 -6.99 -13.14 10.00
N GLN A 56 -7.13 -14.19 10.83
CA GLN A 56 -6.88 -14.10 12.26
C GLN A 56 -5.38 -13.89 12.57
N GLU A 57 -4.50 -14.56 11.83
CA GLU A 57 -3.05 -14.34 11.92
C GLU A 57 -2.64 -12.95 11.41
N PHE A 58 -3.18 -12.52 10.26
CA PHE A 58 -2.95 -11.18 9.72
C PHE A 58 -3.43 -10.08 10.66
N SER A 59 -4.60 -10.28 11.30
CA SER A 59 -5.12 -9.33 12.28
C SER A 59 -4.20 -9.23 13.50
N ARG A 60 -3.70 -10.36 14.03
CA ARG A 60 -2.74 -10.37 15.14
C ARG A 60 -1.43 -9.68 14.79
N ASP A 61 -0.87 -9.98 13.62
CA ASP A 61 0.37 -9.35 13.15
C ASP A 61 0.20 -7.86 12.88
N SER A 62 -0.94 -7.45 12.32
CA SER A 62 -1.26 -6.06 12.05
C SER A 62 -1.45 -5.28 13.36
N LEU A 63 -2.14 -5.85 14.35
CA LEU A 63 -2.26 -5.25 15.69
C LEU A 63 -0.90 -5.06 16.35
N ALA A 64 -0.03 -6.08 16.34
CA ALA A 64 1.29 -5.97 16.95
C ALA A 64 2.19 -4.90 16.29
N LYS A 65 2.11 -4.78 14.95
CA LYS A 65 2.80 -3.73 14.19
C LYS A 65 2.22 -2.35 14.48
N MET A 66 0.91 -2.23 14.62
CA MET A 66 0.25 -0.97 14.99
C MET A 66 0.63 -0.54 16.41
N ASP A 67 0.62 -1.44 17.39
CA ASP A 67 1.01 -1.13 18.78
C ASP A 67 2.46 -0.61 18.86
N THR A 68 3.36 -1.22 18.10
CA THR A 68 4.75 -0.78 18.01
C THR A 68 4.85 0.62 17.42
N LYS A 69 4.12 0.88 16.33
CA LYS A 69 4.10 2.19 15.66
C LYS A 69 3.47 3.28 16.53
N ILE A 70 2.41 2.95 17.28
CA ILE A 70 1.79 3.86 18.26
C ILE A 70 2.82 4.23 19.33
N ARG A 71 3.53 3.25 19.90
CA ARG A 71 4.54 3.50 20.93
C ARG A 71 5.66 4.42 20.44
N VAL A 72 6.19 4.18 19.24
CA VAL A 72 7.22 5.03 18.63
C VAL A 72 6.69 6.44 18.37
N MET A 73 5.45 6.56 17.88
CA MET A 73 4.82 7.86 17.65
C MET A 73 4.66 8.64 18.96
N THR A 74 4.19 7.99 20.04
CA THR A 74 4.06 8.61 21.36
C THR A 74 5.41 9.08 21.89
N GLN A 75 6.47 8.31 21.69
CA GLN A 75 7.83 8.72 22.08
C GLN A 75 8.33 9.93 21.29
N LEU A 76 8.12 9.94 19.97
CA LEU A 76 8.47 11.09 19.11
C LEU A 76 7.68 12.35 19.50
N LEU A 77 6.39 12.20 19.79
CA LEU A 77 5.54 13.31 20.24
C LEU A 77 6.09 13.92 21.54
N GLN A 78 6.46 13.07 22.49
CA GLN A 78 7.03 13.50 23.76
C GLN A 78 8.40 14.18 23.59
N GLU A 79 9.22 13.73 22.65
CA GLU A 79 10.51 14.36 22.34
C GLU A 79 10.32 15.75 21.70
N VAL A 80 9.35 15.89 20.80
CA VAL A 80 8.99 17.18 20.20
C VAL A 80 8.49 18.14 21.27
N ASP A 81 7.59 17.71 22.16
CA ASP A 81 7.10 18.55 23.26
C ASP A 81 8.24 19.01 24.17
N GLN A 82 9.18 18.12 24.49
CA GLN A 82 10.34 18.46 25.32
C GLN A 82 11.26 19.48 24.62
N LYS A 83 11.45 19.35 23.30
CA LYS A 83 12.24 20.31 22.52
C LYS A 83 11.55 21.67 22.44
N THR A 84 10.26 21.71 22.16
CA THR A 84 9.47 22.95 22.13
C THR A 84 9.57 23.67 23.46
N HIS A 85 9.37 22.96 24.56
CA HIS A 85 9.43 23.58 25.88
C HIS A 85 10.84 24.09 26.23
N ARG A 86 11.90 23.36 25.84
CA ARG A 86 13.28 23.85 25.98
C ARG A 86 13.49 25.14 25.18
N LEU A 87 13.06 25.19 23.93
CA LEU A 87 13.19 26.39 23.12
C LEU A 87 12.42 27.57 23.73
N GLU A 88 11.18 27.35 24.18
CA GLU A 88 10.39 28.37 24.88
C GLU A 88 11.10 28.91 26.12
N THR A 89 11.67 28.03 26.95
CA THR A 89 12.40 28.47 28.15
C THR A 89 13.67 29.26 27.83
N LEU A 90 14.37 28.91 26.74
CA LEU A 90 15.57 29.64 26.30
C LEU A 90 15.21 30.99 25.71
N ILE A 91 14.14 31.06 24.91
CA ILE A 91 13.61 32.31 24.36
C ILE A 91 13.18 33.23 25.50
N LYS A 92 12.41 32.72 26.46
CA LYS A 92 11.95 33.50 27.61
C LYS A 92 13.11 34.06 28.44
N ARG A 93 14.15 33.25 28.71
CA ARG A 93 15.37 33.73 29.38
C ARG A 93 16.13 34.77 28.57
N ALA A 94 16.21 34.61 27.25
CA ALA A 94 16.84 35.59 26.38
C ALA A 94 16.07 36.92 26.33
N GLU A 95 14.73 36.86 26.37
CA GLU A 95 13.86 38.03 26.48
C GLU A 95 14.01 38.73 27.83
N GLU A 96 14.07 37.98 28.94
CA GLU A 96 14.32 38.52 30.29
C GLU A 96 15.69 39.21 30.36
N LEU A 97 16.75 38.59 29.84
CA LEU A 97 18.09 39.20 29.75
C LEU A 97 18.13 40.45 28.85
N LYS A 98 17.31 40.48 27.79
CA LYS A 98 17.17 41.63 26.89
C LYS A 98 16.34 42.75 27.52
N ALA A 99 15.38 42.42 28.38
CA ALA A 99 14.56 43.39 29.11
C ALA A 99 15.32 44.02 30.30
N GLU A 100 16.25 43.29 30.92
CA GLU A 100 17.15 43.83 31.96
C GLU A 100 18.35 44.60 31.39
N GLY A 101 18.60 44.52 30.07
CA GLY A 101 19.58 45.32 29.34
C GLY A 101 19.02 46.68 28.88
N ASN A 102 19.35 47.74 29.63
CA ASN A 102 19.10 49.16 29.37
C ASN A 102 18.98 49.57 27.86
N PRO A 103 17.95 50.34 27.43
CA PRO A 103 17.72 50.69 26.04
C PRO A 103 18.57 51.92 25.65
N ALA A 104 19.78 51.69 25.17
CA ALA A 104 20.60 52.75 24.60
C ALA A 104 21.39 52.24 23.38
N PHE A 105 20.68 51.77 22.35
CA PHE A 105 21.22 51.79 20.99
C PHE A 105 20.08 51.93 19.98
N THR A 106 19.59 53.16 19.86
CA THR A 106 18.87 53.61 18.67
C THR A 106 19.90 53.89 17.59
N SER A 107 19.94 53.04 16.57
CA SER A 107 20.46 53.36 15.24
C SER A 107 19.80 52.44 14.23
N ALA A 108 18.64 52.87 13.71
CA ALA A 108 18.22 52.49 12.36
C ALA A 108 18.94 53.42 11.36
N PRO A 109 19.11 53.11 10.05
CA PRO A 109 18.33 52.16 9.24
C PRO A 109 19.14 51.32 8.21
N GLN A 110 18.49 50.29 7.64
CA GLN A 110 18.50 49.83 6.23
C GLN A 110 18.56 48.29 6.03
N THR A 111 17.45 47.79 5.47
CA THR A 111 17.41 47.04 4.20
C THR A 111 18.40 45.87 4.04
N LYS A 112 17.94 44.67 4.37
CA LYS A 112 17.70 43.54 3.45
C LYS A 112 17.42 42.31 4.29
N THR A 113 16.20 41.80 4.16
CA THR A 113 15.90 40.39 4.40
C THR A 113 16.72 39.59 3.39
N ASP A 114 17.96 39.29 3.72
CA ASP A 114 18.77 38.35 2.96
C ASP A 114 18.60 36.97 3.58
N ILE A 115 17.73 36.21 2.91
CA ILE A 115 17.75 34.76 2.92
C ILE A 115 19.16 34.34 2.51
N GLN A 116 19.99 33.87 3.42
CA GLN A 116 21.01 32.85 3.13
C GLN A 116 21.78 32.47 4.39
N THR A 117 21.37 31.37 5.01
CA THR A 117 22.37 30.45 5.58
C THR A 117 22.33 29.21 4.70
N ALA A 118 23.12 29.25 3.64
CA ALA A 118 23.45 28.05 2.89
C ALA A 118 24.11 27.05 3.85
N PRO A 119 23.64 25.79 3.97
CA PRO A 119 24.49 24.73 4.41
C PRO A 119 25.45 24.44 3.27
N GLN A 120 26.72 24.61 3.59
CA GLN A 120 27.86 24.46 2.72
C GLN A 120 27.81 23.18 1.90
N SER A 121 28.29 23.33 0.67
CA SER A 121 28.71 22.32 -0.29
C SER A 121 29.69 21.31 0.34
N GLY A 122 29.17 20.42 1.15
CA GLY A 122 29.82 19.18 1.53
C GLY A 122 28.90 18.08 1.05
N THR A 123 29.41 17.19 0.20
CA THR A 123 28.70 15.98 -0.22
C THR A 123 28.31 15.19 1.03
N TYR A 124 27.11 15.44 1.55
CA TYR A 124 26.58 14.63 2.63
C TYR A 124 26.41 13.21 2.08
N PRO A 125 26.92 12.17 2.76
CA PRO A 125 26.75 10.78 2.33
C PRO A 125 25.28 10.41 2.05
N ALA A 126 24.35 11.14 2.70
CA ALA A 126 22.92 11.04 2.49
C ALA A 126 22.46 11.46 1.08
N HIS A 127 23.04 12.51 0.49
CA HIS A 127 22.64 13.00 -0.85
C HIS A 127 23.00 12.01 -1.95
N GLN A 128 24.18 11.40 -1.86
CA GLN A 128 24.60 10.37 -2.82
C GLN A 128 23.67 9.15 -2.80
N LYS A 129 23.17 8.79 -1.61
CA LYS A 129 22.21 7.70 -1.46
C LYS A 129 20.85 8.06 -2.07
N VAL A 130 20.37 9.29 -1.87
CA VAL A 130 19.16 9.83 -2.53
C VAL A 130 19.30 9.73 -4.05
N TYR A 131 20.40 10.19 -4.63
CA TYR A 131 20.63 10.12 -6.08
C TYR A 131 20.69 8.67 -6.59
N SER A 132 21.36 7.78 -5.86
CA SER A 132 21.45 6.38 -6.26
C SER A 132 20.10 5.65 -6.29
N LEU A 133 19.18 6.03 -5.40
CA LEU A 133 17.83 5.46 -5.36
C LEU A 133 16.93 6.12 -6.41
N TYR A 134 17.07 7.42 -6.64
CA TYR A 134 16.34 8.13 -7.69
C TYR A 134 16.74 7.62 -9.09
N ASP A 135 18.04 7.40 -9.33
CA ASP A 135 18.56 6.87 -10.60
C ASP A 135 18.11 5.42 -10.86
N LYS A 136 17.74 4.68 -9.80
CA LYS A 136 17.11 3.35 -9.90
C LYS A 136 15.61 3.41 -10.20
N GLY A 137 15.02 4.60 -10.26
CA GLY A 137 13.60 4.82 -10.56
C GLY A 137 12.66 4.81 -9.36
N PHE A 138 13.18 4.85 -8.13
CA PHE A 138 12.31 4.91 -6.94
C PHE A 138 11.61 6.29 -6.83
N PRO A 139 10.32 6.33 -6.47
CA PRO A 139 9.60 7.57 -6.30
C PRO A 139 10.07 8.32 -5.03
N PRO A 140 10.03 9.67 -5.00
CA PRO A 140 10.55 10.48 -3.88
C PRO A 140 9.97 10.10 -2.51
N VAL A 141 8.72 9.65 -2.47
CA VAL A 141 8.03 9.22 -1.23
C VAL A 141 8.63 7.92 -0.67
N GLU A 142 9.04 6.99 -1.52
CA GLU A 142 9.69 5.74 -1.09
C GLU A 142 11.12 5.99 -0.64
N ILE A 143 11.84 6.88 -1.33
CA ILE A 143 13.19 7.30 -0.96
C ILE A 143 13.19 7.98 0.42
N ALA A 144 12.21 8.86 0.67
CA ALA A 144 12.03 9.53 1.96
C ALA A 144 11.82 8.51 3.10
N LYS A 145 10.98 7.51 2.87
CA LYS A 145 10.70 6.44 3.83
C LYS A 145 11.91 5.53 4.09
N GLU A 146 12.66 5.18 3.05
CA GLU A 146 13.84 4.32 3.12
C GLU A 146 15.03 4.99 3.83
N LEU A 147 15.16 6.31 3.66
CA LEU A 147 16.26 7.10 4.22
C LEU A 147 15.90 7.85 5.51
N GLY A 148 14.63 7.85 5.91
CA GLY A 148 14.15 8.53 7.11
C GLY A 148 14.26 10.06 7.05
N ILE A 149 14.22 10.63 5.84
CA ILE A 149 14.32 12.07 5.57
C ILE A 149 12.97 12.60 5.07
N ASP A 150 12.74 13.91 5.21
CA ASP A 150 11.47 14.51 4.79
C ASP A 150 11.30 14.46 3.27
N ARG A 151 10.05 14.29 2.80
CA ARG A 151 9.74 14.27 1.37
C ARG A 151 10.20 15.56 0.67
N GLY A 152 10.00 16.72 1.30
CA GLY A 152 10.41 18.01 0.75
C GLY A 152 11.92 18.14 0.64
N GLU A 153 12.67 17.51 1.56
CA GLU A 153 14.13 17.45 1.52
C GLU A 153 14.63 16.56 0.37
N VAL A 154 13.98 15.40 0.13
CA VAL A 154 14.28 14.54 -1.04
C VAL A 154 14.04 15.29 -2.35
N GLU A 155 12.88 15.95 -2.48
CA GLU A 155 12.53 16.73 -3.66
C GLU A 155 13.51 17.90 -3.88
N LEU A 156 13.94 18.56 -2.80
CA LEU A 156 14.96 19.61 -2.86
C LEU A 156 16.32 19.07 -3.34
N ILE A 157 16.79 17.95 -2.79
CA ILE A 157 18.07 17.32 -3.17
C ILE A 157 18.07 16.94 -4.65
N ILE A 158 16.97 16.36 -5.15
CA ILE A 158 16.81 16.02 -6.58
C ILE A 158 16.84 17.29 -7.45
N ASN A 159 16.09 18.33 -7.06
CA ASN A 159 16.04 19.59 -7.80
C ASN A 159 17.38 20.34 -7.82
N LEU A 160 18.19 20.23 -6.77
CA LEU A 160 19.53 20.80 -6.71
C LEU A 160 20.47 20.17 -7.74
N ARG A 161 20.38 18.85 -7.97
CA ARG A 161 21.17 18.17 -9.02
C ARG A 161 20.78 18.65 -10.41
N ASN A 162 19.48 18.77 -10.67
CA ASN A 162 18.96 19.20 -11.98
C ASN A 162 19.28 20.66 -12.31
N ARG A 163 19.55 21.52 -11.31
CA ARG A 163 19.95 22.91 -11.51
C ARG A 163 21.46 23.12 -11.66
N THR A 164 22.28 22.13 -11.29
CA THR A 164 23.75 22.23 -11.33
C THR A 164 24.34 21.62 -12.61
N HIS A 165 23.49 21.02 -13.45
CA HIS A 165 23.77 20.62 -14.83
C HIS A 165 23.16 21.62 -15.80
#